data_AF-V9ILD3-F1
#
_entry.id   AF-V9ILD3-F1
#
_cell.length_a   1.000
_cell.length_b   1.000
_cell.length_c   1.000
_cell.angle_alpha   90.00
_cell.angle_beta   90.00
_cell.angle_gamma   90.00
#
_symmetry.space_group_name_H-M   'P 1'
#
loop_
_entity.id
_entity.type
_entity.pdbx_description
1 polymer ?
#
loop_
_entity_poly.entity_id
_entity_poly.type
_entity_poly.pdbx_seq_one_letter_code
_entity_poly.pdbx_strand_id
1 'polypeptide(L)'
;MGKTRNGKAAVICTAIAFLLIVIAFTTPNWLETDGKLENPKFIKIGLWQVCFNGFEHPHHLYDTKFYGCWWVFEEEYYIIHDILLPNFFCCNTILFSHYV
;
A
#
# COMPACT_ATOMS: atom_id res chain seq x y z
N MET A 1 -24.04 -8.65 -38.03
CA MET A 1 -23.89 -8.22 -36.61
C MET A 1 -22.68 -7.30 -36.51
N GLY A 2 -22.89 -6.00 -36.72
CA GLY A 2 -21.80 -5.01 -36.83
C GLY A 2 -21.15 -4.79 -35.46
N LYS A 3 -19.84 -5.01 -35.37
CA LYS A 3 -19.06 -4.78 -34.15
C LYS A 3 -19.02 -3.27 -33.87
N THR A 4 -19.89 -2.78 -32.98
CA THR A 4 -19.95 -1.36 -32.59
C THR A 4 -18.57 -0.89 -32.14
N ARG A 5 -17.99 0.11 -32.83
CA ARG A 5 -16.66 0.68 -32.54
C ARG A 5 -16.50 1.04 -31.05
N ASN A 6 -17.57 1.52 -30.45
CA ASN A 6 -17.65 1.90 -29.04
C ASN A 6 -17.51 0.70 -28.09
N GLY A 7 -18.08 -0.46 -28.44
CA GLY A 7 -17.95 -1.70 -27.64
C GLY A 7 -16.53 -2.24 -27.60
N LYS A 8 -15.79 -2.18 -28.73
CA LYS A 8 -14.35 -2.50 -28.73
C LYS A 8 -13.55 -1.57 -27.82
N ALA A 9 -13.81 -0.26 -27.93
CA ALA A 9 -13.13 0.74 -27.11
C ALA A 9 -13.41 0.53 -25.62
N ALA A 10 -14.67 0.27 -25.24
CA ALA A 10 -15.04 -0.01 -23.86
C ALA A 10 -14.30 -1.23 -23.30
N VAL A 11 -14.26 -2.36 -24.02
CA VAL A 11 -13.53 -3.56 -23.59
C VAL A 11 -12.04 -3.28 -23.39
N ILE A 12 -11.42 -2.53 -24.31
CA ILE A 12 -10.01 -2.15 -24.19
C ILE A 12 -9.78 -1.27 -22.97
N CYS A 13 -10.60 -0.24 -22.76
CA CYS A 13 -10.48 0.65 -21.60
C CYS A 13 -10.66 -0.11 -20.28
N THR A 14 -11.65 -1.01 -20.19
CA THR A 14 -11.87 -1.82 -18.98
C THR A 14 -10.69 -2.76 -18.71
N ALA A 15 -10.13 -3.39 -19.74
CA ALA A 15 -8.95 -4.24 -19.59
C ALA A 15 -7.73 -3.46 -19.08
N ILE A 16 -7.49 -2.26 -19.61
CA ILE A 16 -6.40 -1.38 -19.13
C ILE A 16 -6.65 -0.95 -17.69
N ALA A 17 -7.88 -0.53 -17.36
CA ALA A 17 -8.24 -0.14 -15.99
C ALA A 17 -8.01 -1.29 -15.01
N PHE A 18 -8.41 -2.51 -15.36
CA PHE A 18 -8.16 -3.70 -14.55
C PHE A 18 -6.67 -3.95 -14.33
N LEU A 19 -5.85 -3.85 -15.37
CA LEU A 19 -4.39 -4.00 -15.26
C LEU A 19 -3.78 -2.94 -14.34
N LEU A 20 -4.20 -1.68 -14.45
CA LEU A 20 -3.72 -0.60 -13.58
C LEU A 20 -4.08 -0.85 -12.11
N ILE A 21 -5.27 -1.38 -11.83
CA ILE A 21 -5.69 -1.74 -10.47
C ILE A 21 -4.80 -2.87 -9.91
N VAL A 22 -4.52 -3.91 -10.70
CA VAL A 22 -3.65 -5.01 -10.28
C VAL A 22 -2.22 -4.52 -10.00
N ILE A 23 -1.69 -3.63 -10.84
CA ILE A 23 -0.37 -3.03 -10.63
C ILE A 23 -0.39 -2.21 -9.34
N ALA A 24 -1.35 -1.31 -9.15
CA ALA A 24 -1.45 -0.52 -7.93
C ALA A 24 -1.51 -1.40 -6.66
N PHE A 25 -2.26 -2.50 -6.70
CA PHE A 25 -2.40 -3.42 -5.58
C PHE A 25 -1.13 -4.21 -5.25
N THR A 26 -0.30 -4.50 -6.25
CA THR A 26 0.94 -5.27 -6.09
C THR A 26 2.18 -4.39 -5.91
N THR A 27 2.08 -3.09 -6.16
CA THR A 27 3.21 -2.15 -6.03
C THR A 27 3.64 -1.99 -4.56
N PRO A 28 4.95 -2.14 -4.25
CA PRO A 28 5.49 -1.96 -2.90
C PRO A 28 5.89 -0.50 -2.58
N ASN A 29 5.75 0.42 -3.54
CA ASN A 29 6.25 1.80 -3.44
C ASN A 29 5.08 2.80 -3.61
N TRP A 30 4.13 2.78 -2.69
CA TRP A 30 3.04 3.77 -2.65
C TRP A 30 3.52 5.13 -2.15
N LEU A 31 4.42 5.10 -1.17
CA LEU A 31 5.13 6.27 -0.68
C LEU A 31 6.56 5.86 -0.37
N GLU A 32 7.52 6.63 -0.88
CA GLU A 32 8.95 6.43 -0.71
C GLU A 32 9.58 7.74 -0.24
N THR A 33 10.65 7.64 0.54
CA THR A 33 11.42 8.80 0.99
C THR A 33 12.04 9.56 -0.19
N ASP A 34 12.11 10.89 -0.10
CA ASP A 34 12.64 11.76 -1.17
C ASP A 34 14.17 11.80 -1.24
N GLY A 35 14.85 11.05 -0.35
CA GLY A 35 16.30 10.93 -0.32
C GLY A 35 17.05 12.17 0.17
N LYS A 36 16.34 13.19 0.68
CA LYS A 36 16.97 14.43 1.18
C LYS A 36 17.46 14.32 2.62
N LEU A 37 16.93 13.38 3.40
CA LEU A 37 17.38 13.11 4.76
C LEU A 37 18.58 12.15 4.74
N GLU A 38 19.63 12.44 5.52
CA GLU A 38 20.80 11.57 5.66
C GLU A 38 20.46 10.23 6.35
N ASN A 39 19.50 10.21 7.27
CA ASN A 39 19.07 9.00 7.98
C ASN A 39 17.54 8.96 8.11
N PRO A 40 16.82 8.64 7.01
CA PRO A 40 15.36 8.57 7.05
C PRO A 40 14.93 7.34 7.85
N LYS A 41 14.16 7.55 8.92
CA LYS A 41 13.58 6.46 9.74
C LYS A 41 12.55 5.64 8.96
N PHE A 42 11.90 6.26 7.98
CA PHE A 42 10.95 5.65 7.05
C PHE A 42 11.57 5.57 5.66
N ILE A 43 11.60 4.38 5.05
CA ILE A 43 12.17 4.19 3.72
C ILE A 43 11.07 4.18 2.67
N LYS A 44 10.11 3.26 2.81
CA LYS A 44 9.00 3.09 1.87
C LYS A 44 7.83 2.32 2.48
N ILE A 45 6.65 2.51 1.92
CA ILE A 45 5.44 1.76 2.22
C ILE A 45 4.76 1.36 0.92
N GLY A 46 4.31 0.11 0.88
CA GLY A 46 3.34 -0.38 -0.09
C GLY A 46 2.06 -0.80 0.62
N LEU A 47 1.14 -1.39 -0.15
CA LEU A 47 -0.12 -1.90 0.39
C LEU A 47 0.10 -3.06 1.39
N TRP A 48 1.11 -3.91 1.14
CA TRP A 48 1.32 -5.16 1.87
C TRP A 48 2.58 -5.19 2.73
N GLN A 49 3.56 -4.35 2.41
CA GLN A 49 4.88 -4.37 3.01
C GLN A 49 5.31 -2.94 3.33
N VAL A 50 5.95 -2.76 4.47
CA VAL A 50 6.56 -1.49 4.88
C VAL A 50 8.03 -1.71 5.20
N CYS A 51 8.87 -0.70 4.93
CA CYS A 51 10.29 -0.74 5.21
C CYS A 51 10.70 0.43 6.09
N PHE A 52 11.29 0.11 7.23
CA PHE A 52 11.77 1.06 8.23
C PHE A 52 13.28 0.94 8.43
N ASN A 53 13.89 2.04 8.88
CA ASN A 53 15.31 2.11 9.19
C ASN A 53 15.50 2.81 10.54
N GLY A 54 15.06 2.16 11.62
CA GLY A 54 15.14 2.71 12.98
C GLY A 54 13.97 3.64 13.31
N PHE A 55 12.77 3.30 12.86
CA PHE A 55 11.56 4.02 13.25
C PHE A 55 11.22 3.71 14.72
N GLU A 56 10.80 4.75 15.44
CA GLU A 56 10.37 4.69 16.84
C GLU A 56 9.00 5.35 16.95
N HIS A 57 8.18 4.87 17.89
CA HIS A 57 6.84 5.42 18.08
C HIS A 57 6.91 6.92 18.44
N PRO A 58 6.14 7.82 17.79
CA PRO A 58 6.22 9.27 18.02
C PRO A 58 6.01 9.69 19.48
N HIS A 59 5.19 8.93 20.21
CA HIS A 59 4.88 9.16 21.61
C HIS A 59 5.82 8.45 22.61
N HIS A 60 6.90 7.79 22.14
CA HIS A 60 7.83 7.02 22.98
C HIS A 60 7.14 6.04 23.96
N LEU A 61 5.97 5.53 23.58
CA LEU A 61 5.21 4.58 24.39
C LEU A 61 5.93 3.22 24.48
N TYR A 62 6.83 2.95 23.52
CA TYR A 62 7.56 1.69 23.38
C TYR A 62 9.00 1.96 22.92
N ASP A 63 9.97 1.31 23.55
CA ASP A 63 11.41 1.41 23.23
C ASP A 63 11.85 0.48 22.08
N THR A 64 10.90 0.04 21.25
CA THR A 64 11.15 -0.85 20.11
C THR A 64 11.50 -0.04 18.87
N LYS A 65 12.64 -0.36 18.26
CA LYS A 65 13.08 0.21 16.98
C LYS A 65 12.80 -0.76 15.85
N PHE A 66 12.07 -0.30 14.83
CA PHE A 66 11.75 -1.13 13.68
C PHE A 66 12.79 -0.99 12.58
N TYR A 67 13.35 -2.11 12.14
CA TYR A 67 14.37 -2.18 11.09
C TYR A 67 14.00 -3.23 10.04
N GLY A 68 14.26 -2.92 8.78
CA GLY A 68 14.05 -3.83 7.67
C GLY A 68 12.67 -3.70 7.02
N CYS A 69 12.39 -4.62 6.12
CA CYS A 69 11.16 -4.69 5.35
C CYS A 69 10.33 -5.87 5.80
N TRP A 70 9.09 -5.61 6.21
CA TRP A 70 8.22 -6.59 6.82
C TRP A 70 6.78 -6.42 6.34
N TRP A 71 5.98 -7.47 6.51
CA TRP A 71 4.56 -7.43 6.17
C TRP A 71 3.83 -6.49 7.11
N VAL A 72 2.87 -5.73 6.57
CA VAL A 72 2.08 -4.74 7.32
C VAL A 72 1.28 -5.38 8.46
N PHE A 73 0.91 -6.65 8.33
CA PHE A 73 0.14 -7.42 9.32
C PHE A 73 0.99 -8.23 10.29
N GLU A 74 2.29 -7.95 10.39
CA GLU A 74 3.16 -8.58 11.39
C GLU A 74 2.76 -8.16 12.81
N GLU A 75 2.95 -9.07 13.78
CA GLU A 75 2.48 -8.86 15.16
C GLU A 75 3.10 -7.62 15.82
N GLU A 76 4.36 -7.34 15.52
CA GLU A 76 5.11 -6.21 16.07
C GLU A 76 4.51 -4.85 15.66
N TYR A 77 3.74 -4.79 14.56
CA TYR A 77 3.16 -3.56 14.04
C TYR A 77 1.75 -3.27 14.52
N TYR A 78 1.11 -4.16 15.29
CA TYR A 78 -0.21 -3.87 15.87
C TYR A 78 -0.22 -2.58 16.71
N ILE A 79 0.92 -2.24 17.31
CA ILE A 79 1.11 -1.04 18.12
C ILE A 79 1.02 0.25 17.28
N ILE A 80 1.48 0.21 16.02
CA ILE A 80 1.53 1.37 15.11
C ILE A 80 0.52 1.26 13.96
N HIS A 81 -0.42 0.33 14.05
CA HIS A 81 -1.38 0.03 12.98
C HIS A 81 -2.21 1.27 12.62
N ASP A 82 -2.60 2.09 13.60
CA ASP A 82 -3.35 3.33 13.36
C ASP A 82 -2.57 4.37 12.50
N ILE A 83 -1.23 4.35 12.58
CA ILE A 83 -0.36 5.27 11.83
C ILE A 83 -0.04 4.69 10.45
N LEU A 84 0.16 3.37 10.36
CA LEU A 84 0.50 2.65 9.13
C LEU A 84 -0.69 2.49 8.19
N LEU A 85 -1.88 2.20 8.74
CA LEU A 85 -3.12 2.05 8.00
C LEU A 85 -4.15 3.05 8.50
N PRO A 86 -3.99 4.35 8.18
CA PRO A 86 -5.13 5.26 8.28
C PRO A 86 -6.26 4.67 7.42
N ASN A 87 -7.51 4.93 7.81
CA ASN A 87 -8.78 4.39 7.26
C ASN A 87 -8.91 4.27 5.72
N PHE A 88 -7.97 4.85 4.97
CA PHE A 88 -7.77 4.73 3.53
C PHE A 88 -7.55 3.29 3.03
N PHE A 89 -6.90 2.41 3.80
CA PHE A 89 -6.65 1.02 3.36
C PHE A 89 -7.82 0.07 3.64
N CYS A 90 -8.54 0.25 4.76
CA CYS A 90 -9.70 -0.58 5.09
C CYS A 90 -10.75 -0.57 3.97
N CYS A 91 -11.03 0.59 3.36
CA CYS A 91 -12.07 0.73 2.34
C CYS A 91 -11.77 -0.04 1.04
N ASN A 92 -10.50 -0.15 0.64
CA ASN A 92 -10.11 -0.93 -0.55
C ASN A 92 -10.25 -2.44 -0.32
N THR A 93 -10.05 -2.92 0.90
CA THR A 93 -10.14 -4.35 1.24
C THR A 93 -11.59 -4.84 1.31
N ILE A 94 -12.54 -4.01 1.77
CA ILE A 94 -13.97 -4.38 1.82
C ILE A 94 -14.59 -4.48 0.42
N LEU A 95 -14.13 -3.65 -0.52
CA LEU A 95 -14.60 -3.68 -1.92
C LEU A 95 -14.13 -4.94 -2.67
N PHE A 96 -12.96 -5.48 -2.34
CA PHE A 96 -12.45 -6.72 -2.92
C PHE A 96 -12.96 -7.99 -2.21
N SER A 97 -13.15 -7.94 -0.88
CA SER A 97 -13.58 -9.10 -0.10
C SER A 97 -15.08 -9.40 -0.21
N HIS A 98 -15.93 -8.45 -0.65
CA HIS A 98 -17.38 -8.66 -0.78
C HIS A 98 -17.79 -9.25 -2.16
N TYR A 99 -16.82 -9.65 -3.00
CA TYR A 99 -17.04 -10.31 -4.29
C TYR A 99 -16.38 -11.70 -4.39
N VAL A 100 -15.90 -12.27 -3.27
CA VAL A 100 -15.49 -13.67 -3.15
C VAL A 100 -16.41 -14.39 -2.18
#